data_AF-A0A960R020-F1
#
_entry.id   AF-A0A960R020-F1
#
_cell.length_a   1.000
_cell.length_b   1.000
_cell.length_c   1.000
_cell.angle_alpha   90.00
_cell.angle_beta   90.00
_cell.angle_gamma   90.00
#
_symmetry.space_group_name_H-M   'P 1'
#
loop_
_entity.id
_entity.type
_entity.pdbx_description
1 polymer ?
#
loop_
_entity_poly.entity_id
_entity_poly.type
_entity_poly.pdbx_seq_one_letter_code
_entity_poly.pdbx_strand_id
1 'polypeptide(L)' 'MKRIVIIGNPGSGKSTLGRHLAQKLGYPLADLDDFYWLPNWTERPKD' A
#
# COMPACT_ATOMS: atom_id res chain seq x y z
N MET A 1 6.72 8.96 15.03
CA MET A 1 5.75 8.02 14.44
C MET A 1 6.48 6.76 14.01
N LYS A 2 5.92 5.56 14.22
CA LYS A 2 6.45 4.29 13.71
C LYS A 2 5.65 3.87 12.47
N ARG A 3 6.32 3.43 11.40
CA ARG A 3 5.70 2.95 10.16
C ARG A 3 6.37 1.65 9.74
N ILE A 4 5.61 0.75 9.12
CA ILE A 4 6.11 -0.47 8.48
C ILE A 4 5.95 -0.27 6.98
N VAL A 5 7.03 -0.40 6.23
CA VAL A 5 7.02 -0.30 4.77
C VAL A 5 7.28 -1.68 4.19
N ILE A 6 6.40 -2.13 3.28
CA ILE A 6 6.48 -3.45 2.64
C ILE A 6 6.83 -3.24 1.17
N ILE A 7 8.02 -3.69 0.76
CA ILE A 7 8.55 -3.51 -0.60
C ILE A 7 8.81 -4.88 -1.23
N GLY A 8 8.65 -4.99 -2.55
CA GLY A 8 8.80 -6.23 -3.30
C GLY A 8 8.20 -6.18 -4.70
N ASN A 9 8.57 -7.14 -5.55
CA ASN A 9 8.14 -7.21 -6.94
C ASN A 9 6.61 -7.39 -7.09
N PRO A 10 6.02 -7.06 -8.26
CA PRO A 10 4.64 -7.42 -8.58
C PRO A 10 4.39 -8.93 -8.35
N GLY A 11 3.25 -9.29 -7.76
CA GLY A 11 2.93 -10.68 -7.45
C GLY A 11 3.62 -11.28 -6.21
N SER A 12 4.54 -10.58 -5.54
CA SER A 12 5.28 -11.12 -4.37
C SER A 12 4.46 -11.23 -3.07
N GLY A 13 3.15 -10.93 -3.09
CA GLY A 13 2.27 -11.05 -1.91
C GLY A 13 2.29 -9.87 -0.93
N LYS A 14 2.85 -8.70 -1.30
CA LYS A 14 2.91 -7.50 -0.43
C LYS A 14 1.56 -7.12 0.17
N SER A 15 0.52 -7.01 -0.66
CA SER A 15 -0.81 -6.59 -0.21
C SER A 15 -1.44 -7.63 0.74
N THR A 16 -1.12 -8.92 0.55
CA THR A 16 -1.54 -9.99 1.46
C THR A 16 -0.85 -9.87 2.82
N LEU A 17 0.48 -9.71 2.82
CA LEU A 17 1.25 -9.50 4.05
C LEU A 17 0.82 -8.22 4.79
N GLY A 18 0.61 -7.13 4.05
CA GLY A 18 0.17 -5.84 4.59
C GLY A 18 -1.18 -5.92 5.29
N ARG A 19 -2.18 -6.55 4.66
CA ARG A 19 -3.50 -6.78 5.28
C ARG A 19 -3.37 -7.61 6.56
N HIS A 20 -2.57 -8.67 6.54
CA HIS A 20 -2.41 -9.56 7.70
C HIS A 20 -1.71 -8.86 8.86
N LEU A 21 -0.66 -8.07 8.59
CA LEU A 21 0.05 -7.29 9.62
C LEU A 21 -0.83 -6.17 10.18
N ALA A 22 -1.56 -5.45 9.33
CA ALA A 22 -2.47 -4.39 9.75
C ALA A 22 -3.55 -4.93 10.71
N GLN A 23 -4.19 -6.05 10.37
CA GLN A 23 -5.17 -6.71 11.23
C GLN A 23 -4.56 -7.20 12.54
N LYS A 24 -3.42 -7.90 12.48
CA LYS A 24 -2.78 -8.49 13.67
C LYS A 24 -2.29 -7.44 14.67
N LEU A 25 -1.86 -6.28 14.18
CA LEU A 25 -1.26 -5.24 15.00
C LEU A 25 -2.20 -4.06 15.28
N GLY A 26 -3.39 -4.03 14.68
CA GLY A 26 -4.35 -2.93 14.82
C GLY A 26 -3.87 -1.62 14.16
N TYR A 27 -3.02 -1.69 13.12
CA TYR A 27 -2.55 -0.51 12.40
C TYR A 27 -3.43 -0.22 11.16
N PRO A 28 -3.55 1.06 10.76
CA PRO A 28 -4.11 1.39 9.46
C PRO A 28 -3.22 0.85 8.34
N LEU A 29 -3.85 0.40 7.26
CA LEU A 29 -3.19 -0.01 6.02
C LEU A 29 -3.32 1.11 4.99
N ALA A 30 -2.22 1.39 4.28
CA ALA A 30 -2.16 2.32 3.17
C ALA A 30 -1.43 1.64 2.02
N ASP A 31 -2.02 1.62 0.83
CA ASP A 31 -1.37 1.15 -0.40
C ASP A 31 -0.92 2.37 -1.21
N LEU A 32 0.35 2.41 -1.63
CA LEU A 32 0.90 3.56 -2.36
C LEU A 32 0.19 3.78 -3.69
N ASP A 33 -0.29 2.70 -4.32
CA ASP A 33 -0.96 2.82 -5.61
C ASP A 33 -2.25 3.66 -5.50
N ASP A 34 -2.95 3.62 -4.37
CA ASP A 34 -4.17 4.42 -4.12
C ASP A 34 -3.87 5.93 -4.03
N PHE A 35 -2.65 6.31 -3.68
CA PHE A 35 -2.23 7.72 -3.58
C PHE A 35 -1.77 8.27 -4.94
N TYR A 36 -1.07 7.46 -5.73
CA TYR A 36 -0.47 7.91 -6.99
C TYR A 36 -1.33 7.68 -8.22
N TRP A 37 -2.26 6.73 -8.19
CA TRP A 37 -3.03 6.34 -9.36
C TRP A 37 -4.53 6.56 -9.18
N LEU A 38 -5.14 7.11 -10.22
CA LEU A 38 -6.57 7.14 -10.45
C LEU A 38 -6.98 5.94 -11.32
N PRO A 39 -8.29 5.68 -11.49
CA PRO A 39 -8.77 4.64 -12.40
C PRO A 39 -8.13 4.73 -13.80
N ASN A 40 -7.99 3.58 -14.45
CA ASN A 40 -7.32 3.43 -15.75
C ASN A 40 -5.83 3.83 -15.73
N TRP A 41 -5.14 3.65 -14.60
CA TRP A 41 -3.70 3.94 -14.46
C TRP A 41 -3.34 5.40 -14.79
N THR A 42 -4.25 6.33 -14.47
CA THR A 42 -3.99 7.76 -14.67
C THR A 42 -3.20 8.28 -13.48
N GLU A 43 -2.00 8.83 -13.68
CA GLU A 43 -1.22 9.43 -12.60
C GLU A 43 -2.01 10.59 -11.98
N ARG A 44 -2.13 10.62 -10.65
CA ARG A 44 -2.76 11.71 -9.94
C ARG A 44 -1.94 12.98 -10.15
N PRO A 45 -2.55 14.15 -10.45
CA PRO A 45 -1.83 15.41 -10.56
C PRO A 45 -0.97 15.66 -9.33
N LYS A 46 0.27 16.09 -9.58
CA LYS A 46 1.16 16.58 -8.52
C LYS A 46 0.85 18.06 -8.38
N ASP A 47 0.19 18.43 -7.30
CA ASP A 47 0.13 19.83 -6.86
C ASP A 47 1.53 20.32 -6.46
#